data_AF-A0A139KEA1-F1
#
_entry.id   AF-A0A139KEA1-F1
#
_cell.length_a   1.000
_cell.length_b   1.000
_cell.length_c   1.000
_cell.angle_alpha   90.00
_cell.angle_beta   90.00
_cell.angle_gamma   90.00
#
_symmetry.space_group_name_H-M   'P 1'
#
loop_
_entity.id
_entity.type
_entity.pdbx_description
1 polymer ?
#
loop_
_entity_poly.entity_id
_entity_poly.type
_entity_poly.pdbx_seq_one_letter_code
_entity_poly.pdbx_strand_id
1 'polypeptide(L)'
;MFAYRVGFPGWKIAARLGLPLKIRVFVVYDEESKMLVAECNDFQPYLGIVTEGETFEELQKKVEECCELAMEEAFKTATINQSIRPNMTLVAALP
;
A
#
# COMPACT_ATOMS: atom_id res chain seq x y z
N MET A 1 14.78 -7.52 8.47
CA MET A 1 14.44 -8.36 7.29
C MET A 1 14.42 -7.47 6.06
N PHE A 2 15.10 -7.86 4.99
CA PHE A 2 15.18 -7.08 3.75
C PHE A 2 13.85 -7.15 2.99
N ALA A 3 13.34 -6.01 2.52
CA ALA A 3 12.14 -5.93 1.70
C ALA A 3 12.31 -4.84 0.62
N TYR A 4 11.92 -5.15 -0.61
CA TYR A 4 12.05 -4.26 -1.77
C TYR A 4 10.87 -3.29 -1.83
N ARG A 5 11.13 -2.00 -2.11
CA ARG A 5 10.06 -0.99 -2.14
C ARG A 5 9.31 -1.06 -3.48
N VAL A 6 7.99 -1.14 -3.43
CA VAL A 6 7.14 -1.04 -4.63
C VAL A 6 7.32 0.34 -5.27
N GLY A 7 7.25 0.42 -6.61
CA GLY A 7 7.46 1.66 -7.36
C GLY A 7 8.94 1.97 -7.67
N PHE A 8 9.90 1.33 -7.01
CA PHE A 8 11.32 1.47 -7.33
C PHE A 8 11.73 0.59 -8.53
N PRO A 9 12.70 1.01 -9.36
CA PRO A 9 13.11 0.24 -10.55
C PRO A 9 13.42 -1.23 -10.25
N GLY A 10 12.74 -2.17 -10.91
CA GLY A 10 12.96 -3.61 -10.71
C GLY A 10 12.09 -4.26 -9.63
N TRP A 11 11.19 -3.52 -8.97
CA TRP A 11 10.29 -4.07 -7.95
C TRP A 11 9.43 -5.24 -8.47
N LYS A 12 9.01 -5.20 -9.74
CA LYS A 12 8.24 -6.30 -10.36
C LYS A 12 9.05 -7.58 -10.53
N ILE A 13 10.36 -7.45 -10.74
CA ILE A 13 11.26 -8.61 -10.80
C ILE A 13 11.41 -9.19 -9.40
N ALA A 14 11.64 -8.33 -8.39
CA ALA A 14 11.67 -8.76 -6.99
C ALA A 14 10.38 -9.48 -6.58
N ALA A 15 9.22 -8.96 -6.99
CA ALA A 15 7.91 -9.58 -6.79
C ALA A 15 7.83 -10.98 -7.43
N ARG A 16 8.26 -11.11 -8.69
CA ARG A 16 8.27 -12.41 -9.40
C ARG A 16 9.25 -13.42 -8.80
N LEU A 17 10.31 -12.97 -8.15
CA LEU A 17 11.31 -13.81 -7.47
C LEU A 17 10.91 -14.21 -6.04
N GLY A 18 9.71 -13.85 -5.58
CA GLY A 18 9.28 -14.18 -4.21
C GLY A 18 9.94 -13.33 -3.12
N LEU A 19 10.63 -12.23 -3.47
CA LEU A 19 11.26 -11.36 -2.47
C LEU A 19 10.19 -10.55 -1.73
N PRO A 20 10.30 -10.39 -0.40
CA PRO A 20 9.36 -9.57 0.37
C PRO A 20 9.27 -8.14 -0.16
N LEU A 21 8.05 -7.61 -0.26
CA LEU A 21 7.79 -6.24 -0.70
C LEU A 21 7.33 -5.37 0.47
N LYS A 22 7.59 -4.07 0.36
CA LYS A 22 7.09 -3.06 1.29
C LYS A 22 6.55 -1.85 0.54
N ILE A 23 5.56 -1.21 1.14
CA ILE A 23 5.02 0.08 0.69
C ILE A 23 5.10 1.11 1.81
N ARG A 24 5.06 2.39 1.45
CA ARG A 24 4.90 3.49 2.40
C ARG A 24 3.46 4.02 2.35
N VAL A 25 2.82 4.00 3.50
CA VAL A 25 1.44 4.50 3.67
C VAL A 25 1.49 5.65 4.64
N PHE A 26 1.00 6.81 4.21
CA PHE A 26 0.84 7.97 5.06
C PHE A 26 -0.58 7.99 5.61
N VAL A 27 -0.72 8.22 6.91
CA VAL A 27 -2.01 8.27 7.57
C VAL A 27 -2.19 9.66 8.19
N VAL A 28 -3.34 10.28 7.99
CA VAL A 28 -3.73 11.51 8.68
C VAL A 28 -5.06 11.26 9.39
N TYR A 29 -5.29 11.94 10.52
CA TYR A 29 -6.61 11.98 11.11
C TYR A 29 -7.37 13.18 10.53
N ASP A 30 -8.52 12.92 9.92
CA ASP A 30 -9.41 13.96 9.43
C ASP A 30 -10.42 14.35 10.52
N GLU A 31 -10.29 15.59 11.00
CA GLU A 31 -11.15 16.13 12.05
C GLU A 31 -12.60 16.36 11.61
N GLU A 32 -12.89 16.50 10.31
CA GLU A 32 -14.25 16.72 9.82
C GLU A 32 -15.05 15.42 9.80
N SER A 33 -14.48 14.36 9.23
CA SER A 33 -15.11 13.03 9.17
C SER A 33 -14.91 12.20 10.44
N LYS A 34 -13.97 12.59 11.31
CA LYS A 34 -13.52 11.82 12.48
C LYS A 34 -12.92 10.45 12.11
N MET A 35 -12.36 10.33 10.91
CA MET A 35 -11.76 9.09 10.39
C MET A 35 -10.24 9.23 10.20
N LEU A 36 -9.55 8.10 10.16
CA LEU A 36 -8.16 8.02 9.69
C LEU A 36 -8.16 7.83 8.18
N VAL A 37 -7.42 8.67 7.45
CA VAL A 37 -7.27 8.62 6.00
C VAL A 37 -5.86 8.15 5.67
N ALA A 38 -5.74 7.10 4.87
CA ALA A 38 -4.48 6.57 4.36
C ALA A 38 -4.28 6.91 2.88
N GLU A 39 -3.05 7.27 2.52
CA GLU A 39 -2.60 7.45 1.15
C GLU A 39 -1.31 6.67 0.87
N CYS A 40 -1.23 6.02 -0.30
CA CYS A 40 -0.03 5.36 -0.81
C CYS A 40 0.07 5.47 -2.33
N ASN A 41 1.19 6.02 -2.79
CA ASN A 41 1.50 6.22 -4.20
C ASN A 41 2.55 5.25 -4.77
N ASP A 42 3.04 4.28 -3.96
CA ASP A 42 4.09 3.35 -4.38
C ASP A 42 3.67 2.47 -5.59
N PHE A 43 2.37 2.31 -5.86
CA PHE A 43 1.82 1.55 -6.99
C PHE A 43 1.57 2.36 -8.27
N GLN A 44 1.88 3.66 -8.29
CA GLN A 44 1.74 4.45 -9.52
C GLN A 44 2.67 3.94 -10.65
N PRO A 45 2.27 4.06 -11.92
CA PRO A 45 1.01 4.64 -12.43
C PRO A 45 -0.16 3.66 -12.49
N TYR A 46 -0.05 2.47 -11.88
CA TYR A 46 -1.07 1.42 -11.99
C TYR A 46 -2.29 1.73 -11.14
N LEU A 47 -2.08 2.05 -9.86
CA LEU A 47 -3.14 2.41 -8.93
C LEU A 47 -2.59 3.34 -7.84
N GLY A 48 -3.32 4.42 -7.55
CA GLY A 48 -3.13 5.21 -6.32
C GLY A 48 -4.05 4.67 -5.24
N ILE A 49 -3.53 4.47 -4.04
CA ILE A 49 -4.31 3.96 -2.91
C ILE A 49 -4.70 5.15 -2.03
N VAL A 50 -5.99 5.38 -1.88
CA VAL A 50 -6.57 6.28 -0.88
C VAL A 50 -7.75 5.55 -0.24
N THR A 51 -7.75 5.43 1.08
CA THR A 51 -8.82 4.75 1.84
C THR A 51 -8.91 5.29 3.25
N GLU A 52 -10.01 5.02 3.94
CA GLU A 52 -10.29 5.56 5.27
C GLU A 52 -10.87 4.51 6.21
N GLY A 53 -10.70 4.69 7.52
CA GLY A 53 -11.23 3.80 8.55
C GLY A 53 -11.39 4.49 9.89
N GLU A 54 -12.31 3.99 10.72
CA GLU A 54 -12.59 4.54 12.05
C GLU A 54 -11.48 4.18 13.05
N THR A 55 -10.81 3.05 12.82
CA THR A 55 -9.72 2.53 13.65
C THR A 55 -8.49 2.20 12.83
N PHE A 56 -7.33 2.11 13.48
CA PHE A 56 -6.09 1.69 12.81
C PHE A 56 -6.18 0.27 12.26
N GLU A 57 -6.81 -0.66 12.98
CA GLU A 57 -6.98 -2.04 12.50
C GLU A 57 -7.88 -2.13 11.26
N GLU A 58 -8.97 -1.36 11.22
CA GLU A 58 -9.85 -1.29 10.06
C GLU A 58 -9.13 -0.68 8.86
N LEU A 59 -8.43 0.44 9.08
CA LEU A 59 -7.65 1.11 8.05
C LEU A 59 -6.57 0.19 7.48
N GLN A 60 -5.88 -0.57 8.33
CA GLN A 60 -4.88 -1.53 7.90
C GLN A 60 -5.47 -2.59 6.96
N LYS A 61 -6.63 -3.18 7.31
CA LYS A 61 -7.31 -4.17 6.46
C LYS A 61 -7.68 -3.60 5.09
N LYS A 62 -8.27 -2.40 5.08
CA LYS A 62 -8.63 -1.71 3.83
C LYS A 62 -7.41 -1.41 2.96
N VAL A 63 -6.30 -1.00 3.57
CA VAL A 63 -5.02 -0.80 2.88
C VAL A 63 -4.51 -2.12 2.29
N GLU A 64 -4.58 -3.22 3.03
CA GLU A 64 -4.18 -4.56 2.54
C GLU A 64 -5.04 -5.00 1.35
N GLU A 65 -6.36 -4.84 1.41
CA GLU A 65 -7.28 -5.11 0.29
C GLU A 65 -6.95 -4.24 -0.94
N CYS A 66 -6.67 -2.94 -0.75
CA CYS A 66 -6.23 -2.08 -1.85
C CYS A 66 -4.88 -2.50 -2.44
N CYS A 67 -3.97 -3.05 -1.63
CA CYS A 67 -2.69 -3.57 -2.12
C CYS A 67 -2.86 -4.80 -3.01
N GLU A 68 -3.80 -5.69 -2.68
CA GLU A 68 -4.13 -6.85 -3.49
C GLU A 68 -4.62 -6.40 -4.88
N LEU A 69 -5.59 -5.46 -4.92
CA LEU A 69 -6.08 -4.86 -6.17
C LEU A 69 -4.96 -4.18 -6.96
N ALA A 70 -4.09 -3.42 -6.30
CA ALA A 70 -2.98 -2.74 -6.95
C ALA A 70 -1.96 -3.72 -7.56
N MET A 71 -1.74 -4.87 -6.92
CA MET A 71 -0.91 -5.94 -7.45
C MET A 71 -1.56 -6.60 -8.67
N GLU A 72 -2.85 -6.89 -8.61
CA GLU A 72 -3.59 -7.43 -9.75
C GLU A 72 -3.48 -6.51 -10.96
N GLU A 73 -3.72 -5.21 -10.79
CA GLU A 73 -3.57 -4.21 -11.86
C GLU A 73 -2.13 -4.12 -12.39
N ALA A 74 -1.13 -4.19 -11.51
CA ALA A 74 0.27 -4.11 -11.90
C ALA A 74 0.75 -5.35 -12.69
N PHE A 75 0.14 -6.52 -12.48
CA PHE A 75 0.55 -7.78 -13.11
C PHE A 75 -0.45 -8.34 -14.14
N LYS A 76 -1.67 -7.79 -14.22
CA LYS A 76 -2.78 -8.02 -15.17
C LYS A 76 -3.28 -9.46 -15.37
N THR A 77 -2.47 -10.49 -15.12
CA THR A 77 -2.79 -11.89 -15.47
C THR A 77 -1.94 -12.93 -14.72
N ALA A 78 -0.93 -12.52 -13.94
CA ALA A 78 -0.08 -13.45 -13.20
C ALA A 78 -0.50 -13.49 -11.73
N THR A 79 -0.88 -14.67 -11.23
CA THR A 79 -1.03 -14.92 -9.78
C THR A 79 0.36 -14.87 -9.15
N ILE A 80 0.69 -13.74 -8.52
CA ILE A 80 1.93 -13.62 -7.76
C ILE A 80 1.56 -13.74 -6.28
N ASN A 81 1.95 -14.85 -5.66
CA ASN A 81 1.85 -15.04 -4.21
C ASN A 81 2.92 -14.17 -3.52
N GLN A 82 2.57 -12.92 -3.24
CA GLN A 82 3.46 -11.94 -2.63
C GLN A 82 2.85 -11.35 -1.37
N SER A 83 3.61 -11.39 -0.28
CA SER A 83 3.26 -10.67 0.94
C SER A 83 3.80 -9.25 0.86
N ILE A 84 2.90 -8.27 0.81
CA ILE A 84 3.26 -6.86 0.94
C ILE A 84 3.17 -6.47 2.41
N ARG A 85 4.16 -5.72 2.90
CA ARG A 85 4.12 -5.15 4.24
C ARG A 85 3.83 -3.65 4.13
N PRO A 86 2.62 -3.21 4.52
CA PRO A 86 2.34 -1.79 4.69
C PRO A 86 3.20 -1.24 5.83
N ASN A 87 3.88 -0.12 5.58
CA ASN A 87 4.47 0.68 6.65
C ASN A 87 3.63 1.95 6.81
N MET A 88 2.69 1.90 7.76
CA MET A 88 1.79 3.01 8.09
C MET A 88 2.48 3.98 9.02
N THR A 89 2.54 5.25 8.61
CA THR A 89 3.11 6.34 9.41
C THR A 89 2.08 7.44 9.56
N LEU A 90 1.70 7.76 10.80
CA LEU A 90 0.86 8.90 11.11
C LEU A 90 1.63 10.20 10.84
N VAL A 91 1.03 11.11 10.09
CA VAL A 91 1.59 12.40 9.68
C VAL A 91 0.58 13.52 9.95
N ALA A 92 1.06 14.76 10.04
CA ALA A 92 0.20 15.93 10.27
C ALA A 92 -0.62 16.32 9.03
N ALA A 93 -0.14 15.99 7.83
CA ALA A 93 -0.82 16.21 6.55
C ALA A 93 -0.30 15.19 5.53
N LEU A 94 -1.14 14.82 4.56
CA LEU A 94 -0.75 13.94 3.45
C LEU A 94 0.22 14.66 2.50
N PRO A 95 1.22 13.95 1.96
CA PRO A 95 2.25 14.52 1.09
C PRO A 95 1.84 14.69 -0.38
#